data_AF-A0A9D9YMK6-F1
#
_entry.id   AF-A0A9D9YMK6-F1
#
_cell.length_a   1.000
_cell.length_b   1.000
_cell.length_c   1.000
_cell.angle_alpha   90.00
_cell.angle_beta   90.00
_cell.angle_gamma   90.00
#
_symmetry.space_group_name_H-M   'P 1'
#
loop_
_entity.id
_entity.type
_entity.pdbx_description
1 polymer ?
#
loop_
_entity_poly.entity_id
_entity_poly.type
_entity_poly.pdbx_seq_one_letter_code
_entity_poly.pdbx_strand_id
1 'polypeptide(L)'
;MILGHKPRSEKGTFMSNLKPGHEGQVGVNEFVERQTRHSRFSHFEGKLGVVAAIAQEHLSKGIQGNREGILIVPVPADGFFSGVVEVTSTTNLRATFEARCEGEQPFVQVVATGADKLPAAVVELVLYHHTALTPDERTTEDEWELVSINARPTAEREPLTPMAMARNFLGLPGGTKAEYTAEEFAKAIEYWSQRVMAG
;
A
#
# COMPACT_ATOMS: atom_id res chain seq x y z
N MET A 1 45.19 14.76 -26.29
CA MET A 1 44.65 15.99 -26.92
C MET A 1 43.25 16.19 -26.37
N ILE A 2 43.04 17.27 -25.63
CA ILE A 2 41.90 17.51 -24.76
C ILE A 2 40.77 18.14 -25.58
N LEU A 3 39.59 17.51 -25.61
CA LEU A 3 38.32 18.12 -26.01
C LEU A 3 37.40 17.88 -24.80
N GLY A 4 37.18 18.83 -23.91
CA GLY A 4 36.54 20.11 -24.20
C GLY A 4 35.09 20.04 -23.73
N HIS A 5 34.88 19.77 -22.43
CA HIS A 5 33.58 19.83 -21.77
C HIS A 5 33.06 21.28 -21.80
N LYS A 6 31.89 21.50 -22.39
CA LYS A 6 31.04 22.67 -22.10
C LYS A 6 29.74 22.17 -21.48
N PRO A 7 29.31 22.72 -20.33
CA PRO A 7 28.02 22.38 -19.75
C PRO A 7 26.92 23.09 -20.55
N ARG A 8 25.90 22.35 -20.98
CA ARG A 8 24.66 22.94 -21.50
C ARG A 8 23.71 23.13 -20.33
N SER A 9 23.55 24.37 -19.91
CA SER A 9 22.46 24.80 -19.06
C SER A 9 21.16 24.80 -19.87
N GLU A 10 20.24 23.90 -19.56
CA GLU A 10 18.84 24.06 -19.93
C GLU A 10 18.03 24.22 -18.65
N LYS A 11 17.97 25.47 -18.19
CA LYS A 11 16.81 25.97 -17.46
C LYS A 11 15.68 26.03 -18.47
N GLY A 12 14.70 25.15 -18.35
CA GLY A 12 13.54 25.10 -19.22
C GLY A 12 12.36 24.45 -18.51
N THR A 13 11.56 25.29 -17.85
CA THR A 13 10.11 25.10 -17.65
C THR A 13 9.67 23.94 -16.74
N PHE A 14 9.96 24.08 -15.44
CA PHE A 14 9.01 23.60 -14.43
C PHE A 14 7.78 24.52 -14.46
N MET A 15 6.58 23.92 -14.37
CA MET A 15 5.24 24.52 -14.47
C MET A 15 4.60 24.49 -15.87
N SER A 16 3.92 23.37 -16.14
CA SER A 16 2.58 23.42 -16.73
C SER A 16 1.91 22.05 -16.61
N ASN A 17 0.69 22.04 -16.08
CA ASN A 17 -0.29 20.94 -16.03
C ASN A 17 -0.31 20.08 -14.75
N LEU A 18 -0.35 20.70 -13.56
CA LEU A 18 -1.09 20.09 -12.45
C LEU A 18 -2.57 20.15 -12.83
N LYS A 19 -3.21 18.97 -12.98
CA LYS A 19 -4.67 18.87 -12.92
C LYS A 19 -5.14 19.54 -11.62
N PRO A 20 -6.32 20.18 -11.57
CA PRO A 20 -6.86 20.64 -10.30
C PRO A 20 -6.79 19.48 -9.29
N GLY A 21 -6.30 19.78 -8.08
CA GLY A 21 -6.14 18.79 -7.03
C GLY A 21 -7.48 18.12 -6.73
N HIS A 22 -7.45 16.88 -6.26
CA HIS A 22 -8.66 16.22 -5.79
C HIS A 22 -9.18 16.96 -4.56
N GLU A 23 -10.49 17.19 -4.52
CA GLU A 23 -11.22 17.80 -3.41
C GLU A 23 -12.32 16.82 -2.95
N GLY A 24 -12.86 17.03 -1.75
CA GLY A 24 -13.93 16.20 -1.19
C GLY A 24 -13.76 15.87 0.30
N GLN A 25 -14.84 15.39 0.91
CA GLN A 25 -14.78 14.82 2.26
C GLN A 25 -14.23 13.39 2.22
N VAL A 26 -13.47 13.01 3.24
CA VAL A 26 -12.93 11.66 3.39
C VAL A 26 -13.55 10.97 4.61
N GLY A 27 -14.32 9.92 4.36
CA GLY A 27 -14.87 9.02 5.37
C GLY A 27 -13.92 7.88 5.71
N VAL A 28 -14.18 7.19 6.83
CA VAL A 28 -13.46 5.96 7.22
C VAL A 28 -14.27 4.77 6.75
N ASN A 29 -13.76 3.99 5.79
CA ASN A 29 -14.43 2.77 5.37
C ASN A 29 -14.29 1.67 6.44
N GLU A 30 -15.35 0.90 6.72
CA GLU A 30 -15.26 -0.20 7.71
C GLU A 30 -14.17 -1.23 7.35
N PHE A 31 -13.84 -1.39 6.07
CA PHE A 31 -12.78 -2.31 5.63
C PHE A 31 -11.40 -1.95 6.17
N VAL A 32 -11.10 -0.67 6.44
CA VAL A 32 -9.81 -0.27 7.00
C VAL A 32 -9.70 -0.61 8.48
N GLU A 33 -10.80 -0.89 9.19
CA GLU A 33 -10.80 -1.16 10.64
C GLU A 33 -10.01 -2.43 11.02
N ARG A 34 -9.83 -3.36 10.08
CA ARG A 34 -8.96 -4.53 10.25
C ARG A 34 -7.49 -4.17 10.47
N GLN A 35 -7.08 -2.94 10.17
CA GLN A 35 -5.70 -2.46 10.25
C GLN A 35 -5.38 -1.92 11.65
N THR A 36 -5.13 -2.86 12.58
CA THR A 36 -4.88 -2.58 13.99
C THR A 36 -3.44 -2.91 14.37
N ARG A 37 -2.98 -2.46 15.55
CA ARG A 37 -1.66 -2.80 16.11
C ARG A 37 -1.40 -4.31 16.13
N HIS A 38 -2.44 -5.09 16.43
CA HIS A 38 -2.36 -6.55 16.60
C HIS A 38 -2.66 -7.36 15.34
N SER A 39 -3.16 -6.73 14.26
CA SER A 39 -3.34 -7.44 13.00
C SER A 39 -2.03 -7.50 12.20
N ARG A 40 -2.02 -8.23 11.10
CA ARG A 40 -0.86 -8.30 10.21
C ARG A 40 -0.62 -7.06 9.35
N PHE A 41 -1.57 -6.16 9.26
CA PHE A 41 -1.53 -5.04 8.33
C PHE A 41 -0.75 -3.85 8.90
N SER A 42 -0.50 -2.82 8.09
CA SER A 42 -0.07 -1.51 8.60
C SER A 42 -1.07 -0.98 9.62
N HIS A 43 -0.67 -0.04 10.47
CA HIS A 43 -1.63 0.68 11.32
C HIS A 43 -1.15 2.09 11.63
N PHE A 44 -2.05 2.87 12.21
CA PHE A 44 -1.76 4.19 12.79
C PHE A 44 -1.96 4.13 14.31
N GLU A 45 -1.08 4.77 15.06
CA GLU A 45 -1.20 4.93 16.51
C GLU A 45 -2.19 6.06 16.81
N GLY A 46 -3.49 5.71 16.82
CA GLY A 46 -4.56 6.66 17.07
C GLY A 46 -5.89 6.24 16.45
N LYS A 47 -6.80 7.21 16.32
CA LYS A 47 -8.14 6.98 15.74
C LYS A 47 -8.08 7.10 14.21
N LEU A 48 -8.79 6.22 13.49
CA LEU A 48 -8.88 6.28 12.02
C LEU A 48 -9.47 7.58 11.49
N GLY A 49 -10.34 8.27 12.24
CA GLY A 49 -10.83 9.59 11.87
C GLY A 49 -9.71 10.65 11.76
N VAL A 50 -8.60 10.49 12.49
CA VAL A 50 -7.41 11.33 12.31
C VAL A 50 -6.73 11.02 10.99
N VAL A 51 -6.64 9.74 10.61
CA VAL A 51 -6.07 9.30 9.33
C VAL A 51 -6.90 9.82 8.16
N ALA A 52 -8.22 9.78 8.26
CA ALA A 52 -9.11 10.37 7.25
C ALA A 52 -8.91 11.88 7.11
N ALA A 53 -8.78 12.62 8.22
CA ALA A 53 -8.46 14.05 8.19
C ALA A 53 -7.10 14.35 7.54
N ILE A 54 -6.06 13.55 7.84
CA ILE A 54 -4.75 13.64 7.19
C ILE A 54 -4.89 13.39 5.68
N ALA A 55 -5.65 12.37 5.27
CA ALA A 55 -5.89 12.05 3.87
C ALA A 55 -6.58 13.21 3.14
N GLN A 56 -7.59 13.82 3.77
CA GLN A 56 -8.33 14.96 3.24
C GLN A 56 -7.44 16.20 3.06
N GLU A 57 -6.58 16.50 4.03
CA GLU A 57 -5.60 17.60 3.91
C GLU A 57 -4.65 17.37 2.73
N HIS A 58 -4.35 16.11 2.42
CA HIS A 58 -3.36 15.74 1.40
C HIS A 58 -3.97 15.29 0.07
N LEU A 59 -5.30 15.39 -0.08
CA LEU A 59 -6.05 14.87 -1.22
C LEU A 59 -5.55 15.41 -2.57
N SER A 60 -5.16 16.69 -2.59
CA SER A 60 -4.56 17.36 -3.76
C SER A 60 -3.24 16.74 -4.25
N LYS A 61 -2.51 16.02 -3.38
CA LYS A 61 -1.29 15.27 -3.71
C LYS A 61 -1.58 13.86 -4.22
N GLY A 62 -2.84 13.45 -4.22
CA GLY A 62 -3.27 12.11 -4.61
C GLY A 62 -2.94 11.77 -6.05
N ILE A 63 -2.56 10.51 -6.26
CA ILE A 63 -2.19 9.94 -7.55
C ILE A 63 -3.23 8.87 -7.91
N GLN A 64 -3.66 8.85 -9.17
CA GLN A 64 -4.59 7.83 -9.66
C GLN A 64 -4.05 6.41 -9.39
N GLY A 65 -4.89 5.57 -8.79
CA GLY A 65 -4.62 4.15 -8.58
C GLY A 65 -4.76 3.31 -9.85
N ASN A 66 -4.89 1.99 -9.68
CA ASN A 66 -4.93 1.03 -10.80
C ASN A 66 -6.25 1.03 -11.61
N ARG A 67 -7.29 1.70 -11.13
CA ARG A 67 -8.55 1.95 -11.86
C ARG A 67 -9.12 3.31 -11.48
N GLU A 68 -10.03 3.82 -12.30
CA GLU A 68 -10.75 5.07 -12.06
C GLU A 68 -11.45 5.07 -10.69
N GLY A 69 -11.47 6.21 -10.02
CA GLY A 69 -12.05 6.37 -8.68
C GLY A 69 -11.24 5.72 -7.55
N ILE A 70 -10.01 5.25 -7.79
CA ILE A 70 -9.05 4.94 -6.71
C ILE A 70 -7.98 6.01 -6.66
N LEU A 71 -7.72 6.53 -5.46
CA LEU A 71 -6.67 7.52 -5.22
C LEU A 71 -5.66 6.98 -4.21
N ILE A 72 -4.38 7.19 -4.50
CA ILE A 72 -3.27 6.89 -3.59
C ILE A 72 -2.73 8.23 -3.09
N VAL A 73 -2.92 8.51 -1.81
CA VAL A 73 -2.57 9.78 -1.17
C VAL A 73 -1.30 9.61 -0.33
N PRO A 74 -0.16 10.16 -0.76
CA PRO A 74 1.06 10.15 0.05
C PRO A 74 0.93 11.11 1.23
N VAL A 75 1.30 10.65 2.43
CA VAL A 75 1.16 11.42 3.68
C VAL A 75 2.43 11.33 4.55
N PRO A 76 2.63 12.25 5.50
CA PRO A 76 3.69 12.14 6.49
C PRO A 76 3.60 10.81 7.27
N ALA A 77 4.76 10.23 7.58
CA ALA A 77 4.83 8.88 8.14
C ALA A 77 4.66 8.82 9.67
N ASP A 78 4.66 9.97 10.36
CA ASP A 78 4.58 10.04 11.81
C ASP A 78 3.32 9.35 12.34
N GLY A 79 3.49 8.45 13.31
CA GLY A 79 2.41 7.67 13.91
C GLY A 79 1.97 6.46 13.10
N PHE A 80 2.51 6.23 11.90
CA PHE A 80 2.24 5.04 11.11
C PHE A 80 3.29 3.95 11.30
N PHE A 81 2.86 2.70 11.20
CA PHE A 81 3.69 1.53 11.40
C PHE A 81 3.42 0.49 10.31
N SER A 82 4.48 -0.12 9.80
CA SER A 82 4.39 -1.12 8.76
C SER A 82 3.99 -2.49 9.31
N GLY A 83 3.12 -3.19 8.59
CA GLY A 83 2.83 -4.59 8.84
C GLY A 83 3.96 -5.55 8.42
N VAL A 84 4.96 -5.05 7.68
CA VAL A 84 6.09 -5.84 7.19
C VAL A 84 7.28 -5.69 8.12
N VAL A 85 7.87 -6.82 8.49
CA VAL A 85 9.02 -6.88 9.38
C VAL A 85 10.15 -7.68 8.74
N GLU A 86 11.38 -7.31 9.07
CA GLU A 86 12.56 -8.07 8.64
C GLU A 86 12.73 -9.33 9.47
N VAL A 87 13.10 -10.42 8.81
CA VAL A 87 13.36 -11.71 9.44
C VAL A 87 14.82 -11.76 9.89
N THR A 88 15.03 -12.12 11.15
CA THR A 88 16.34 -12.33 11.77
C THR A 88 16.46 -13.76 12.27
N SER A 89 17.65 -14.16 12.71
CA SER A 89 17.87 -15.48 13.33
C SER A 89 17.07 -15.72 14.61
N THR A 90 16.53 -14.65 15.23
CA THR A 90 15.71 -14.71 16.43
C THR A 90 14.22 -14.53 16.17
N THR A 91 13.81 -14.32 14.92
CA THR A 91 12.39 -14.12 14.57
C THR A 91 11.63 -15.44 14.67
N ASN A 92 10.60 -15.49 15.51
CA ASN A 92 9.68 -16.61 15.58
C ASN A 92 8.71 -16.57 14.39
N LEU A 93 8.73 -17.62 13.56
CA LEU A 93 7.86 -17.73 12.38
C LEU A 93 6.74 -18.73 12.62
N ARG A 94 5.53 -18.41 12.17
CA ARG A 94 4.39 -19.33 12.12
C ARG A 94 3.89 -19.46 10.70
N ALA A 95 3.73 -20.70 10.25
CA ALA A 95 3.10 -21.02 8.98
C ALA A 95 1.64 -21.45 9.21
N THR A 96 0.71 -20.93 8.42
CA THR A 96 -0.70 -21.36 8.38
C THR A 96 -1.11 -21.71 6.94
N PHE A 97 -2.16 -22.52 6.78
CA PHE A 97 -2.71 -22.90 5.48
C PHE A 97 -4.18 -22.49 5.41
N GLU A 98 -4.42 -21.28 4.91
CA GLU A 98 -5.70 -20.59 5.03
C GLU A 98 -5.98 -19.75 3.78
N ALA A 99 -7.26 -19.48 3.52
CA ALA A 99 -7.70 -18.51 2.51
C ALA A 99 -7.66 -17.09 3.09
N ARG A 100 -7.51 -16.05 2.25
CA ARG A 100 -7.54 -14.65 2.74
C ARG A 100 -8.96 -14.14 2.98
N CYS A 101 -9.91 -14.66 2.21
CA CYS A 101 -11.33 -14.38 2.30
C CYS A 101 -12.12 -15.56 1.72
N GLU A 102 -13.44 -15.53 1.92
CA GLU A 102 -14.35 -16.51 1.36
C GLU A 102 -14.24 -16.56 -0.18
N GLY A 103 -14.28 -17.77 -0.74
CA GLY A 103 -14.14 -17.99 -2.19
C GLY A 103 -12.71 -18.10 -2.72
N GLU A 104 -11.68 -17.79 -1.91
CA GLU A 104 -10.29 -18.02 -2.29
C GLU A 104 -9.79 -19.43 -1.94
N GLN A 105 -8.95 -20.02 -2.80
CA GLN A 105 -8.20 -21.23 -2.46
C GLN A 105 -7.13 -20.92 -1.38
N PRO A 106 -7.01 -21.76 -0.33
CA PRO A 106 -6.03 -21.58 0.73
C PRO A 106 -4.60 -21.75 0.21
N PHE A 107 -3.65 -21.08 0.87
CA PHE A 107 -2.22 -21.22 0.58
C PHE A 107 -1.40 -21.05 1.87
N VAL A 108 -0.13 -21.45 1.79
CA VAL A 108 0.79 -21.30 2.92
C VAL A 108 1.09 -19.82 3.14
N GLN A 109 0.84 -19.35 4.36
CA GLN A 109 1.14 -18.00 4.80
C GLN A 109 2.14 -18.08 5.95
N VAL A 110 3.23 -17.33 5.86
CA VAL A 110 4.24 -17.26 6.92
C VAL A 110 4.23 -15.86 7.51
N VAL A 111 4.12 -15.78 8.83
CA VAL A 111 4.11 -14.52 9.59
C VAL A 111 5.15 -14.57 10.72
N ALA A 112 5.63 -13.41 11.13
CA ALA A 112 6.44 -13.26 12.34
C ALA A 112 5.55 -13.09 13.56
N THR A 113 5.60 -14.06 14.48
CA THR A 113 4.77 -14.05 15.68
C THR A 113 5.38 -13.19 16.77
N GLY A 114 4.60 -12.22 17.28
CA GLY A 114 5.05 -11.34 18.36
C GLY A 114 6.13 -10.36 17.96
N ALA A 115 6.32 -10.12 16.65
CA ALA A 115 7.21 -9.08 16.16
C ALA A 115 6.56 -7.70 16.36
N ASP A 116 7.34 -6.74 16.85
CA ASP A 116 6.92 -5.35 16.88
C ASP A 116 6.96 -4.77 15.46
N LYS A 117 5.87 -4.10 15.09
CA LYS A 117 5.80 -3.36 13.83
C LYS A 117 6.76 -2.18 13.86
N LEU A 118 7.41 -1.93 12.73
CA LEU A 118 8.39 -0.86 12.61
C LEU A 118 7.69 0.46 12.24
N PRO A 119 8.14 1.62 12.78
CA PRO A 119 7.73 2.92 12.29
C PRO A 119 7.90 3.02 10.78
N ALA A 120 6.94 3.63 10.11
CA ALA A 120 6.96 3.81 8.67
C ALA A 120 7.95 4.92 8.27
N ALA A 121 8.62 4.73 7.14
CA ALA A 121 9.35 5.78 6.45
C ALA A 121 8.50 6.41 5.33
N VAL A 122 7.56 5.64 4.76
CA VAL A 122 6.63 6.12 3.74
C VAL A 122 5.24 5.56 3.99
N VAL A 123 4.23 6.41 3.76
CA VAL A 123 2.81 6.06 3.91
C VAL A 123 2.04 6.52 2.69
N GLU A 124 1.25 5.59 2.16
CA GLU A 124 0.30 5.81 1.09
C GLU A 124 -1.08 5.37 1.59
N LEU A 125 -2.01 6.31 1.64
CA LEU A 125 -3.40 6.03 1.98
C LEU A 125 -4.17 5.72 0.68
N VAL A 126 -4.90 4.62 0.68
CA VAL A 126 -5.74 4.24 -0.46
C VAL A 126 -7.15 4.71 -0.16
N LEU A 127 -7.66 5.59 -1.01
CA LEU A 127 -9.03 6.08 -0.96
C LEU A 127 -9.80 5.58 -2.16
N TYR A 128 -11.05 5.17 -1.95
CA TYR A 128 -11.97 4.86 -3.03
C TYR A 128 -13.03 5.95 -3.10
N HIS A 129 -13.23 6.51 -4.29
CA HIS A 129 -14.33 7.41 -4.56
C HIS A 129 -15.64 6.63 -4.49
N HIS A 130 -16.73 7.30 -4.10
CA HIS A 130 -18.04 6.68 -4.01
C HIS A 130 -18.43 5.96 -5.32
N THR A 131 -18.08 6.52 -6.49
CA THR A 131 -18.36 5.90 -7.80
C THR A 131 -17.61 4.60 -8.07
N ALA A 132 -16.50 4.35 -7.36
CA ALA A 132 -15.71 3.11 -7.48
C ALA A 132 -16.12 2.02 -6.48
N LEU A 133 -17.03 2.33 -5.55
CA LEU A 133 -17.59 1.40 -4.57
C LEU A 133 -19.02 0.99 -4.98
N THR A 134 -19.32 -0.30 -4.86
CA THR A 134 -20.70 -0.81 -4.93
C THR A 134 -21.49 -0.34 -3.69
N PRO A 135 -22.84 -0.37 -3.72
CA PRO A 135 -23.64 0.03 -2.55
C PRO A 135 -23.29 -0.72 -1.27
N ASP A 136 -22.93 -2.00 -1.38
CA ASP A 136 -22.56 -2.84 -0.22
C ASP A 136 -21.12 -2.58 0.27
N GLU A 137 -20.25 -1.99 -0.55
CA GLU A 137 -18.88 -1.61 -0.17
C GLU A 137 -18.80 -0.21 0.43
N ARG A 138 -19.82 0.64 0.21
CA ARG A 138 -19.91 1.97 0.79
C ARG A 138 -20.37 1.88 2.23
N THR A 139 -19.64 2.53 3.11
CA THR A 139 -19.95 2.53 4.55
C THR A 139 -20.15 3.93 5.10
N THR A 140 -19.93 4.94 4.26
CA THR A 140 -20.17 6.35 4.55
C THR A 140 -20.87 7.03 3.37
N GLU A 141 -21.35 8.25 3.57
CA GLU A 141 -21.90 9.10 2.50
C GLU A 141 -20.86 10.09 1.96
N ASP A 142 -19.59 9.97 2.37
CA ASP A 142 -18.52 10.85 1.94
C ASP A 142 -18.07 10.53 0.50
N GLU A 143 -17.53 11.54 -0.20
CA GLU A 143 -17.11 11.39 -1.59
C GLU A 143 -15.97 10.37 -1.77
N TRP A 144 -15.07 10.32 -0.78
CA TRP A 144 -13.96 9.39 -0.71
C TRP A 144 -14.02 8.60 0.59
N GLU A 145 -13.72 7.30 0.54
CA GLU A 145 -13.58 6.47 1.73
C GLU A 145 -12.15 5.92 1.85
N LEU A 146 -11.54 6.08 3.03
CA LEU A 146 -10.27 5.45 3.38
C LEU A 146 -10.44 3.94 3.50
N VAL A 147 -9.84 3.18 2.58
CA VAL A 147 -9.97 1.72 2.53
C VAL A 147 -8.69 0.98 2.96
N SER A 148 -7.52 1.62 2.89
CA SER A 148 -6.26 0.98 3.31
C SER A 148 -5.18 2.01 3.68
N ILE A 149 -4.40 1.66 4.71
CA ILE A 149 -3.12 2.26 5.06
C ILE A 149 -2.01 1.36 4.53
N ASN A 150 -1.21 1.87 3.60
CA ASN A 150 -0.03 1.18 3.10
C ASN A 150 1.21 1.89 3.67
N ALA A 151 1.74 1.36 4.76
CA ALA A 151 2.90 1.90 5.44
C ALA A 151 4.10 0.95 5.27
N ARG A 152 5.27 1.50 4.93
CA ARG A 152 6.50 0.73 4.71
C ARG A 152 7.66 1.34 5.49
N PRO A 153 8.59 0.51 6.01
CA PRO A 153 9.70 0.98 6.83
C PRO A 153 10.85 1.55 6.00
N THR A 154 10.83 1.39 4.68
CA THR A 154 11.87 1.86 3.75
C THR A 154 11.27 2.69 2.61
N ALA A 155 12.10 3.52 1.98
CA ALA A 155 11.67 4.33 0.83
C ALA A 155 11.42 3.49 -0.43
N GLU A 156 12.07 2.34 -0.53
CA GLU A 156 11.90 1.40 -1.65
C GLU A 156 10.46 0.94 -1.76
N ARG A 157 9.98 0.80 -3.01
CA ARG A 157 8.62 0.33 -3.24
C ARG A 157 8.54 -1.15 -2.92
N GLU A 158 7.66 -1.50 -1.99
CA GLU A 158 7.37 -2.90 -1.69
C GLU A 158 6.68 -3.59 -2.86
N PRO A 159 7.26 -4.68 -3.43
CA PRO A 159 6.57 -5.50 -4.41
C PRO A 159 5.44 -6.28 -3.74
N LEU A 160 4.40 -6.62 -4.51
CA LEU A 160 3.42 -7.62 -4.06
C LEU A 160 4.13 -8.92 -3.66
N THR A 161 3.56 -9.65 -2.69
CA THR A 161 4.11 -10.98 -2.33
C THR A 161 4.14 -11.88 -3.57
N PRO A 162 5.13 -12.78 -3.71
CA PRO A 162 5.19 -13.70 -4.85
C PRO A 162 3.90 -14.50 -5.04
N MET A 163 3.25 -14.86 -3.94
CA MET A 163 1.94 -15.53 -3.98
C MET A 163 0.82 -14.62 -4.51
N ALA A 164 0.76 -13.35 -4.09
CA ALA A 164 -0.21 -12.41 -4.64
C ALA A 164 0.04 -12.17 -6.13
N MET A 165 1.30 -12.02 -6.55
CA MET A 165 1.67 -11.89 -7.96
C MET A 165 1.26 -13.12 -8.77
N ALA A 166 1.55 -14.33 -8.29
CA ALA A 166 1.18 -15.57 -8.97
C ALA A 166 -0.34 -15.71 -9.15
N ARG A 167 -1.12 -15.38 -8.11
CA ARG A 167 -2.58 -15.40 -8.18
C ARG A 167 -3.13 -14.40 -9.19
N ASN A 168 -2.63 -13.17 -9.15
CA ASN A 168 -2.98 -12.12 -10.10
C ASN A 168 -2.61 -12.53 -11.54
N PHE A 169 -1.40 -13.07 -11.73
CA PHE A 169 -0.91 -13.52 -13.03
C PHE A 169 -1.76 -14.65 -13.62
N LEU A 170 -2.15 -15.62 -12.80
CA LEU A 170 -2.95 -16.77 -13.21
C LEU A 170 -4.46 -16.46 -13.28
N GLY A 171 -4.90 -15.26 -12.84
CA GLY A 171 -6.32 -14.89 -12.81
C GLY A 171 -7.13 -15.73 -11.82
N LEU A 172 -6.53 -16.11 -10.69
CA LEU A 172 -7.21 -16.90 -9.66
C LEU A 172 -8.26 -16.03 -8.91
N PRO A 173 -9.33 -16.63 -8.36
CA PRO A 173 -10.34 -15.91 -7.59
C PRO A 173 -9.73 -15.04 -6.48
N GLY A 174 -10.29 -13.82 -6.30
CA GLY A 174 -9.77 -12.82 -5.34
C GLY A 174 -8.46 -12.13 -5.77
N GLY A 175 -7.96 -12.40 -6.98
CA GLY A 175 -6.85 -11.68 -7.60
C GLY A 175 -7.33 -10.64 -8.61
N THR A 176 -6.57 -9.55 -8.75
CA THR A 176 -6.73 -8.60 -9.86
C THR A 176 -5.80 -9.05 -10.99
N LYS A 177 -6.35 -9.43 -12.15
CA LYS A 177 -5.55 -9.89 -13.29
C LYS A 177 -4.49 -8.85 -13.66
N ALA A 178 -3.24 -9.28 -13.71
CA ALA A 178 -2.09 -8.43 -14.04
C ALA A 178 -0.99 -9.28 -14.71
N GLU A 179 -0.13 -8.63 -15.50
CA GLU A 179 1.06 -9.26 -16.08
C GLU A 179 2.31 -8.82 -15.31
N TYR A 180 3.25 -9.74 -15.15
CA TYR A 180 4.55 -9.48 -14.54
C TYR A 180 5.63 -10.20 -15.33
N THR A 181 6.79 -9.58 -15.44
CA THR A 181 8.00 -10.15 -16.00
C THR A 181 8.64 -11.15 -15.02
N ALA A 182 9.51 -12.01 -15.54
CA ALA A 182 10.31 -12.90 -14.69
C ALA A 182 11.21 -12.12 -13.72
N GLU A 183 11.71 -10.94 -14.13
CA GLU A 183 12.52 -10.07 -13.29
C GLU A 183 11.72 -9.51 -12.10
N GLU A 184 10.47 -9.08 -12.31
CA GLU A 184 9.60 -8.61 -11.22
C GLU A 184 9.31 -9.73 -10.21
N PHE A 185 9.02 -10.95 -10.69
CA PHE A 185 8.87 -12.10 -9.80
C PHE A 185 10.15 -12.37 -8.99
N ALA A 186 11.33 -12.35 -9.64
CA ALA A 186 12.60 -12.59 -8.96
C ALA A 186 12.90 -11.53 -7.89
N LYS A 187 12.68 -10.24 -8.19
CA LYS A 187 12.83 -9.14 -7.23
C LYS A 187 11.85 -9.25 -6.06
N ALA A 188 10.61 -9.66 -6.32
CA ALA A 188 9.65 -9.92 -5.25
C ALA A 188 10.10 -11.08 -4.35
N ILE A 189 10.56 -12.19 -4.93
CA ILE A 189 11.06 -13.33 -4.17
C ILE A 189 12.25 -12.92 -3.30
N GLU A 190 13.21 -12.17 -3.85
CA GLU A 190 14.37 -11.68 -3.10
C GLU A 190 13.96 -10.74 -1.96
N TYR A 191 13.11 -9.74 -2.24
CA TYR A 191 12.60 -8.81 -1.23
C TYR A 191 11.90 -9.53 -0.07
N TRP A 192 11.02 -10.48 -0.39
CA TRP A 192 10.23 -11.24 0.59
C TRP A 192 11.00 -12.43 1.21
N SER A 193 12.20 -12.76 0.72
CA SER A 193 13.04 -13.81 1.34
C SER A 193 13.59 -13.41 2.71
N GLN A 194 13.62 -12.11 3.00
CA GLN A 194 14.12 -11.54 4.25
C GLN A 194 13.02 -10.81 5.03
N ARG A 195 11.76 -10.93 4.59
CA ARG A 195 10.63 -10.15 5.14
C ARG A 195 9.37 -10.99 5.22
N VAL A 196 8.59 -10.76 6.26
CA VAL A 196 7.26 -11.36 6.44
C VAL A 196 6.30 -10.35 7.03
N MET A 197 5.00 -10.64 6.96
CA MET A 197 4.02 -9.87 7.70
C MET A 197 4.14 -10.18 9.21
N ALA A 198 3.89 -9.20 10.07
CA ALA A 198 3.64 -9.44 11.49
C ALA A 198 2.37 -10.30 11.68
N GLY A 199 2.28 -11.08 12.76
CA GLY A 199 1.08 -11.86 13.07
C GLY A 199 1.07 -12.56 14.42
#